data_AF-A0A350UIR5-F1
#
_entry.id   AF-A0A350UIR5-F1
#
_cell.length_a   1.000
_cell.length_b   1.000
_cell.length_c   1.000
_cell.angle_alpha   90.00
_cell.angle_beta   90.00
_cell.angle_gamma   90.00
#
_symmetry.space_group_name_H-M   'P 1'
#
loop_
_entity.id
_entity.type
_entity.pdbx_description
1 polymer ?
#
loop_
_entity_poly.entity_id
_entity_poly.type
_entity_poly.pdbx_seq_one_letter_code
_entity_poly.pdbx_strand_id
1 'polypeptide(L)'
;MRICAFALSLVWLAAPSAWAADPVLIEQIVAKVNGDIITRTELERSRAQLEAELRSRGATPEQLQKEMAAREPDILRDRIDSLLLIQRGKDLNINVDQDVSKYLGQAQSASKIADPDKFQAWIREQTGMSYEDFRSETRNGLLSQRVIGQEVSSKINVPRAEVEKYYEEH
;
A
#
# COMPACT_ATOMS: atom_id res chain seq x y z
N MET A 1 52.26 -38.48 54.50
CA MET A 1 51.24 -38.14 55.52
C MET A 1 50.66 -36.76 55.19
N ARG A 2 49.52 -36.72 54.47
CA ARG A 2 48.41 -35.75 54.58
C ARG A 2 47.47 -35.90 53.38
N ILE A 3 46.25 -36.28 53.74
CA ILE A 3 45.04 -36.49 52.93
C ILE A 3 44.40 -35.12 52.64
N CYS A 4 43.75 -34.95 51.47
CA CYS A 4 42.55 -34.12 51.21
C CYS A 4 42.24 -34.24 49.70
N ALA A 5 41.30 -35.09 49.25
CA ALA A 5 39.84 -34.94 49.27
C ALA A 5 39.29 -34.02 48.16
N PHE A 6 38.69 -34.66 47.15
CA PHE A 6 37.48 -34.29 46.37
C PHE A 6 37.09 -32.80 46.26
N ALA A 7 37.06 -32.29 45.03
CA ALA A 7 36.00 -31.36 44.59
C ALA A 7 35.87 -31.39 43.06
N LEU A 8 34.79 -32.02 42.63
CA LEU A 8 34.20 -32.02 41.30
C LEU A 8 33.81 -30.57 40.93
N SER A 9 34.55 -29.89 40.05
CA SER A 9 34.14 -28.56 39.56
C SER A 9 33.58 -28.63 38.14
N LEU A 10 32.28 -28.41 38.12
CA LEU A 10 31.32 -28.38 37.05
C LEU A 10 31.72 -27.46 35.88
N VAL A 11 31.67 -28.03 34.67
CA VAL A 11 31.70 -27.31 33.39
C VAL A 11 30.52 -26.35 33.32
N TRP A 12 30.78 -25.05 33.17
CA TRP A 12 29.76 -24.07 32.78
C TRP A 12 30.02 -23.63 31.35
N LEU A 13 29.49 -24.40 30.41
CA LEU A 13 29.45 -24.05 29.00
C LEU A 13 28.31 -23.03 28.84
N ALA A 14 28.64 -21.74 28.78
CA ALA A 14 27.69 -20.69 28.45
C ALA A 14 27.24 -20.89 26.99
N ALA A 15 26.08 -21.52 26.82
CA ALA A 15 25.42 -21.59 25.53
C ALA A 15 24.95 -20.18 25.15
N PRO A 16 25.34 -19.62 23.99
CA PRO A 16 24.69 -18.43 23.47
C PRO A 16 23.25 -18.80 23.15
N SER A 17 22.31 -18.21 23.90
CA SER A 17 20.90 -18.20 23.56
C SER A 17 20.77 -17.53 22.19
N ALA A 18 20.72 -18.33 21.13
CA ALA A 18 20.28 -17.83 19.84
C ALA A 18 18.86 -17.33 20.05
N TRP A 19 18.66 -16.01 20.00
CA TRP A 19 17.35 -15.44 19.74
C TRP A 19 16.89 -16.02 18.41
N ALA A 20 16.09 -17.07 18.49
CA ALA A 20 15.24 -17.48 17.40
C ALA A 20 14.25 -16.34 17.20
N ALA A 21 14.59 -15.41 16.31
CA ALA A 21 13.60 -14.57 15.68
C ALA A 21 12.61 -15.54 15.03
N ASP A 22 11.36 -15.53 15.48
CA ASP A 22 10.28 -16.27 14.83
C ASP A 22 10.37 -15.99 13.33
N PRO A 23 10.44 -17.01 12.46
CA PRO A 23 10.41 -16.80 11.03
C PRO A 23 9.04 -16.22 10.70
N VAL A 24 8.97 -14.90 10.55
CA VAL A 24 7.81 -14.23 9.98
C VAL A 24 7.65 -14.83 8.58
N LEU A 25 6.57 -15.58 8.38
CA LEU A 25 6.18 -16.12 7.08
C LEU A 25 5.73 -14.94 6.21
N ILE A 26 6.72 -14.28 5.58
CA ILE A 26 6.54 -13.02 4.85
C ILE A 26 5.84 -13.25 3.50
N GLU A 27 6.03 -14.38 2.83
CA GLU A 27 5.60 -14.53 1.43
C GLU A 27 4.58 -15.65 1.21
N GLN A 28 3.45 -15.60 1.92
CA GLN A 28 2.31 -16.43 1.56
C GLN A 28 1.60 -15.84 0.34
N ILE A 29 1.48 -16.63 -0.73
CA ILE A 29 0.66 -16.30 -1.91
C ILE A 29 -0.81 -16.42 -1.51
N VAL A 30 -1.57 -15.33 -1.66
CA VAL A 30 -3.00 -15.29 -1.37
C VAL A 30 -3.82 -15.46 -2.64
N ALA A 31 -3.39 -14.85 -3.73
CA ALA A 31 -4.06 -14.97 -5.03
C ALA A 31 -3.07 -14.83 -6.19
N LYS A 32 -3.45 -15.37 -7.35
CA LYS A 32 -2.76 -15.18 -8.63
C LYS A 32 -3.74 -14.58 -9.64
N VAL A 33 -3.36 -13.46 -10.24
CA VAL A 33 -4.17 -12.71 -11.21
C VAL A 33 -3.43 -12.66 -12.53
N ASN A 34 -3.88 -13.46 -13.50
CA ASN A 34 -3.19 -13.72 -14.76
C ASN A 34 -1.75 -14.25 -14.52
N GLY A 35 -0.76 -13.36 -14.52
CA GLY A 35 0.65 -13.65 -14.24
C GLY A 35 1.18 -13.09 -12.92
N ASP A 36 0.46 -12.15 -12.30
CA ASP A 36 0.90 -11.45 -11.09
C ASP A 36 0.41 -12.15 -9.82
N ILE A 37 1.17 -12.02 -8.74
CA ILE A 37 0.91 -12.65 -7.45
C ILE A 37 0.57 -11.57 -6.43
N ILE A 38 -0.50 -11.80 -5.67
CA ILE A 38 -0.82 -11.00 -4.48
C ILE A 38 -0.33 -11.76 -3.26
N THR A 39 0.61 -11.16 -2.53
CA THR A 39 1.14 -11.73 -1.29
C THR A 39 0.34 -11.27 -0.07
N ARG A 40 0.49 -12.01 1.03
CA ARG A 40 -0.13 -11.65 2.32
C ARG A 40 0.39 -10.31 2.86
N THR A 41 1.68 -10.01 2.71
CA THR A 41 2.26 -8.74 3.15
C THR A 41 1.65 -7.54 2.41
N GLU A 42 1.30 -7.69 1.13
CA GLU A 42 0.61 -6.63 0.39
C GLU A 42 -0.80 -6.35 0.94
N LEU A 43 -1.54 -7.39 1.33
CA LEU A 43 -2.87 -7.24 1.93
C LEU A 43 -2.78 -6.60 3.32
N GLU A 44 -1.80 -7.01 4.12
CA GLU A 44 -1.55 -6.42 5.45
C GLU A 44 -1.15 -4.95 5.33
N ARG A 45 -0.34 -4.58 4.33
CA ARG A 45 -0.02 -3.18 4.02
C ARG A 45 -1.26 -2.39 3.62
N SER A 46 -2.10 -2.95 2.75
CA SER A 46 -3.34 -2.30 2.29
C SER A 46 -4.32 -2.08 3.45
N ARG A 47 -4.41 -3.05 4.36
CA ARG A 47 -5.19 -2.94 5.61
C ARG A 47 -4.66 -1.85 6.53
N ALA A 48 -3.34 -1.77 6.73
CA ALA A 48 -2.73 -0.72 7.54
C ALA A 48 -2.98 0.68 6.95
N GLN A 49 -2.95 0.80 5.62
CA GLN A 49 -3.26 2.04 4.92
C GLN A 49 -4.72 2.46 5.11
N LEU A 50 -5.66 1.52 4.96
CA LEU A 50 -7.08 1.78 5.22
C LEU A 50 -7.31 2.24 6.67
N GLU A 51 -6.67 1.59 7.63
CA GLU A 51 -6.78 1.95 9.03
C GLU A 51 -6.21 3.35 9.31
N ALA A 52 -5.04 3.68 8.74
CA ALA A 52 -4.44 5.01 8.83
C ALA A 52 -5.35 6.09 8.22
N GLU A 53 -5.98 5.79 7.08
CA GLU A 53 -6.93 6.68 6.42
C GLU A 53 -8.16 6.94 7.30
N LEU A 54 -8.79 5.89 7.85
CA LEU A 54 -9.94 6.02 8.73
C LEU A 54 -9.61 6.82 10.01
N ARG A 55 -8.42 6.61 10.59
CA ARG A 55 -7.92 7.41 11.72
C ARG A 55 -7.73 8.88 11.34
N SER A 56 -7.16 9.15 10.17
CA SER A 56 -6.94 10.53 9.70
C SER A 56 -8.25 11.30 9.48
N ARG A 57 -9.35 10.59 9.20
CA ARG A 57 -10.71 11.15 9.07
C ARG A 57 -11.40 11.40 10.42
N GLY A 58 -10.76 11.06 11.54
CA GLY A 58 -11.28 11.29 12.89
C GLY A 58 -12.29 10.25 13.36
N ALA A 59 -12.27 9.03 12.82
CA ALA A 59 -13.16 7.96 13.26
C ALA A 59 -12.98 7.64 14.75
N THR A 60 -14.09 7.52 15.49
CA THR A 60 -14.05 7.01 16.87
C THR A 60 -13.60 5.54 16.88
N PRO A 61 -13.09 4.99 18.00
CA PRO A 61 -12.69 3.59 18.06
C PRO A 61 -13.77 2.60 17.62
N GLU A 62 -15.04 2.89 17.95
CA GLU A 62 -16.20 2.07 17.55
C GLU A 62 -16.50 2.18 16.05
N GLN A 63 -16.41 3.38 15.48
CA GLN A 63 -16.57 3.60 14.04
C GLN A 63 -15.44 2.96 13.24
N LEU A 64 -14.20 3.09 13.72
CA LEU A 64 -13.02 2.48 13.12
C LEU A 64 -13.21 0.97 13.01
N GLN A 65 -13.60 0.31 14.10
CA GLN A 65 -13.81 -1.14 14.09
C GLN A 65 -14.93 -1.56 13.13
N LYS A 66 -16.03 -0.80 13.10
CA LYS A 66 -17.16 -1.07 12.20
C LYS A 66 -16.80 -0.88 10.72
N GLU A 67 -16.12 0.22 10.38
CA GLU A 67 -15.72 0.50 8.99
C GLU A 67 -14.62 -0.44 8.52
N MET A 68 -13.67 -0.79 9.38
CA MET A 68 -12.67 -1.81 9.08
C MET A 68 -13.34 -3.15 8.78
N ALA A 69 -14.24 -3.63 9.65
CA ALA A 69 -14.93 -4.90 9.43
C ALA A 69 -15.77 -4.90 8.13
N ALA A 70 -16.31 -3.76 7.73
CA ALA A 70 -17.08 -3.62 6.49
C ALA A 70 -16.20 -3.66 5.23
N ARG A 71 -15.02 -3.03 5.27
CA ARG A 71 -14.15 -2.84 4.08
C ARG A 71 -13.01 -3.85 3.97
N GLU A 72 -12.60 -4.46 5.08
CA GLU A 72 -11.57 -5.50 5.10
C GLU A 72 -11.81 -6.65 4.10
N PRO A 73 -13.04 -7.18 3.89
CA PRO A 73 -13.28 -8.18 2.85
C PRO A 73 -13.06 -7.65 1.42
N ASP A 74 -13.22 -6.34 1.19
CA ASP A 74 -13.04 -5.73 -0.12
C ASP A 74 -11.55 -5.46 -0.45
N ILE A 75 -10.64 -5.48 0.53
CA ILE A 75 -9.20 -5.19 0.31
C ILE A 75 -8.59 -6.09 -0.77
N LEU A 76 -8.86 -7.40 -0.71
CA LEU A 76 -8.35 -8.33 -1.71
C LEU A 76 -8.94 -8.04 -3.08
N ARG A 77 -10.24 -7.71 -3.14
CA ARG A 77 -10.93 -7.38 -4.38
C ARG A 77 -10.38 -6.10 -4.99
N ASP A 78 -10.24 -5.05 -4.21
CA ASP A 78 -9.67 -3.77 -4.65
C ASP A 78 -8.23 -3.94 -5.15
N ARG A 79 -7.46 -4.82 -4.50
CA ARG A 79 -6.11 -5.19 -4.96
C ARG A 79 -6.12 -5.90 -6.30
N ILE A 80 -7.04 -6.85 -6.49
CA ILE A 80 -7.21 -7.55 -7.78
C ILE A 80 -7.62 -6.55 -8.86
N ASP A 81 -8.60 -5.69 -8.60
CA ASP A 81 -9.09 -4.70 -9.55
C ASP A 81 -8.00 -3.71 -9.97
N SER A 82 -7.20 -3.23 -9.01
CA SER A 82 -6.03 -2.39 -9.30
C SER A 82 -5.01 -3.10 -10.19
N LEU A 83 -4.68 -4.36 -9.91
CA LEU A 83 -3.76 -5.15 -10.75
C LEU A 83 -4.30 -5.32 -12.18
N LEU A 84 -5.59 -5.62 -12.33
CA LEU A 84 -6.22 -5.75 -13.65
C LEU A 84 -6.17 -4.45 -14.45
N LEU A 85 -6.39 -3.31 -13.80
CA LEU A 85 -6.29 -1.99 -14.44
C LEU A 85 -4.85 -1.68 -14.87
N ILE A 86 -3.86 -1.98 -14.03
CA ILE A 86 -2.44 -1.80 -14.37
C ILE A 86 -2.06 -2.69 -15.56
N GLN A 87 -2.46 -3.97 -15.55
CA GLN A 87 -2.23 -4.88 -16.67
C GLN A 87 -2.87 -4.34 -17.95
N ARG A 88 -4.13 -3.89 -17.90
CA ARG A 88 -4.80 -3.29 -19.05
C ARG A 88 -4.09 -2.02 -19.53
N GLY A 89 -3.58 -1.19 -18.64
CA GLY A 89 -2.80 0.00 -18.98
C GLY A 89 -1.52 -0.33 -19.73
N LYS A 90 -0.83 -1.41 -19.34
CA LYS A 90 0.33 -1.94 -20.07
C LYS A 90 -0.05 -2.43 -21.47
N ASP A 91 -1.14 -3.19 -21.59
CA ASP A 91 -1.64 -3.67 -22.89
C ASP A 91 -1.99 -2.53 -23.86
N LEU A 92 -2.55 -1.44 -23.32
CA LEU A 92 -2.89 -0.23 -24.07
C LEU A 92 -1.69 0.68 -24.34
N ASN A 93 -0.47 0.31 -23.89
CA ASN A 93 0.75 1.11 -23.99
C ASN A 93 0.57 2.55 -23.45
N ILE A 94 -0.20 2.70 -22.38
CA ILE A 94 -0.40 4.01 -21.75
C ILE A 94 0.87 4.39 -20.99
N ASN A 95 1.41 5.55 -21.30
CA ASN A 95 2.53 6.14 -20.56
C ASN A 95 2.03 7.32 -19.70
N VAL A 96 2.29 7.26 -18.39
CA VAL A 96 1.94 8.30 -17.40
C VAL A 96 3.18 8.92 -16.73
N ASP A 97 4.39 8.67 -17.23
CA ASP A 97 5.63 9.11 -16.59
C ASP A 97 5.71 10.63 -16.44
N GLN A 98 5.27 11.37 -17.46
CA GLN A 98 5.21 12.83 -17.39
C GLN A 98 4.22 13.32 -16.33
N ASP A 99 3.09 12.64 -16.18
CA ASP A 99 2.07 13.00 -15.19
C ASP A 99 2.53 12.68 -13.77
N VAL A 100 3.25 11.57 -13.58
CA VAL A 100 3.93 11.24 -12.32
C VAL A 100 4.93 12.33 -11.95
N SER A 101 5.82 12.72 -12.87
CA SER A 101 6.80 13.79 -12.61
C SER A 101 6.12 15.12 -12.27
N LYS A 102 5.03 15.47 -12.96
CA LYS A 102 4.24 16.66 -12.64
C LYS A 102 3.61 16.57 -11.26
N TYR A 103 3.00 15.43 -10.92
CA TYR A 103 2.38 15.22 -9.62
C TYR A 103 3.40 15.35 -8.48
N LEU A 104 4.56 14.71 -8.62
CA LEU A 104 5.62 14.79 -7.61
C LEU A 104 6.18 16.22 -7.48
N GLY A 105 6.34 16.94 -8.58
CA GLY A 105 6.76 18.35 -8.56
C GLY A 105 5.71 19.26 -7.90
N GLN A 106 4.42 19.00 -8.11
CA GLN A 106 3.34 19.71 -7.42
C GLN A 106 3.31 19.38 -5.93
N ALA A 107 3.47 18.11 -5.55
CA ALA A 107 3.54 17.69 -4.15
C ALA A 107 4.74 18.33 -3.42
N GLN A 108 5.90 18.41 -4.08
CA GLN A 108 7.08 19.08 -3.57
C GLN A 108 6.86 20.59 -3.39
N SER A 109 6.19 21.23 -4.36
CA SER A 109 5.86 22.66 -4.29
C SER A 109 4.85 22.94 -3.16
N ALA A 110 3.86 22.07 -2.99
CA ALA A 110 2.84 22.16 -1.94
C ALA A 110 3.42 21.98 -0.53
N SER A 111 4.42 21.10 -0.37
CA SER A 111 5.13 20.92 0.91
C SER A 111 6.10 22.06 1.23
N LYS A 112 6.38 22.94 0.25
CA LYS A 112 7.36 24.04 0.34
C LYS A 112 8.80 23.54 0.60
N ILE A 113 9.11 22.30 0.21
CA ILE A 113 10.43 21.70 0.39
C ILE A 113 11.20 21.75 -0.94
N ALA A 114 12.07 22.75 -1.10
CA ALA A 114 12.84 22.93 -2.32
C ALA A 114 13.94 21.86 -2.50
N ASP A 115 14.46 21.33 -1.39
CA ASP A 115 15.57 20.37 -1.38
C ASP A 115 15.05 18.95 -1.69
N PRO A 116 15.55 18.28 -2.76
CA PRO A 116 15.08 16.96 -3.14
C PRO A 116 15.28 15.88 -2.09
N ASP A 117 16.39 15.91 -1.35
CA ASP A 117 16.71 14.90 -0.34
C ASP A 117 15.81 15.06 0.88
N LYS A 118 15.54 16.31 1.28
CA LYS A 118 14.56 16.61 2.34
C LYS A 118 13.15 16.23 1.91
N PHE A 119 12.81 16.38 0.64
CA PHE A 119 11.49 15.96 0.14
C PHE A 119 11.35 14.44 0.19
N GLN A 120 12.38 13.68 -0.20
CA GLN A 120 12.37 12.22 -0.07
C GLN A 120 12.24 11.77 1.39
N ALA A 121 12.98 12.41 2.31
CA ALA A 121 12.87 12.15 3.74
C ALA A 121 11.46 12.45 4.26
N TRP A 122 10.89 13.58 3.86
CA TRP A 122 9.53 13.96 4.21
C TRP A 122 8.50 12.95 3.71
N ILE A 123 8.61 12.47 2.46
CA ILE A 123 7.73 11.42 1.94
C ILE A 123 7.81 10.17 2.82
N ARG A 124 9.02 9.74 3.17
CA ARG A 124 9.23 8.58 4.04
C ARG A 124 8.62 8.78 5.43
N GLU A 125 8.72 9.97 6.00
CA GLU A 125 8.10 10.29 7.30
C GLU A 125 6.57 10.30 7.24
N GLN A 126 5.98 10.82 6.15
CA GLN A 126 4.53 10.90 6.00
C GLN A 126 3.88 9.56 5.64
N THR A 127 4.53 8.78 4.79
CA THR A 127 3.94 7.58 4.17
C THR A 127 4.52 6.27 4.69
N GLY A 128 5.68 6.31 5.35
CA GLY A 128 6.40 5.13 5.81
C GLY A 128 7.08 4.32 4.69
N MET A 129 7.01 4.75 3.43
CA MET A 129 7.59 4.06 2.27
C MET A 129 8.76 4.83 1.65
N SER A 130 9.54 4.15 0.80
CA SER A 130 10.62 4.81 0.07
C SER A 130 10.07 5.75 -1.01
N TYR A 131 10.88 6.70 -1.46
CA TYR A 131 10.49 7.60 -2.55
C TYR A 131 10.18 6.83 -3.85
N GLU A 132 10.94 5.78 -4.16
CA GLU A 132 10.71 4.95 -5.35
C GLU A 132 9.41 4.17 -5.25
N ASP A 133 9.08 3.63 -4.08
CA ASP A 133 7.79 2.96 -3.85
C ASP A 133 6.64 3.96 -4.01
N PHE A 134 6.76 5.15 -3.42
CA PHE A 134 5.75 6.20 -3.54
C PHE A 134 5.54 6.65 -4.99
N ARG A 135 6.63 6.80 -5.75
CA ARG A 135 6.59 7.09 -7.18
C ARG A 135 5.91 5.98 -7.96
N SER A 136 6.18 4.72 -7.63
CA SER A 136 5.56 3.55 -8.25
C SER A 136 4.06 3.49 -7.95
N GLU A 137 3.64 3.73 -6.70
CA GLU A 137 2.22 3.79 -6.32
C GLU A 137 1.50 4.95 -7.03
N THR A 138 2.14 6.12 -7.13
CA THR A 138 1.63 7.26 -7.89
C THR A 138 1.43 6.91 -9.36
N ARG A 139 2.41 6.23 -9.96
CA ARG A 139 2.31 5.73 -11.35
C ARG A 139 1.13 4.79 -11.51
N ASN A 140 0.99 3.82 -10.62
CA ASN A 140 -0.09 2.83 -10.67
C ASN A 140 -1.47 3.50 -10.58
N GLY A 141 -1.64 4.47 -9.66
CA GLY A 141 -2.88 5.23 -9.53
C GLY A 141 -3.22 6.04 -10.78
N LEU A 142 -2.26 6.78 -11.33
CA LEU A 142 -2.46 7.58 -12.55
C LEU A 142 -2.74 6.70 -13.77
N LEU A 143 -2.06 5.55 -13.88
CA LEU A 143 -2.29 4.59 -14.96
C LEU A 143 -3.73 4.05 -14.89
N SER A 144 -4.17 3.61 -13.72
CA SER A 144 -5.54 3.11 -13.50
C SER A 144 -6.59 4.17 -13.85
N GLN A 145 -6.39 5.43 -13.42
CA GLN A 145 -7.28 6.54 -13.77
C GLN A 145 -7.36 6.76 -15.29
N ARG A 146 -6.23 6.70 -15.98
CA ARG A 146 -6.17 6.87 -17.44
C ARG A 146 -6.91 5.74 -18.17
N VAL A 147 -6.73 4.49 -17.72
CA VAL A 147 -7.42 3.32 -18.27
C VAL A 147 -8.93 3.49 -18.13
N ILE A 148 -9.42 3.85 -16.95
CA ILE A 148 -10.86 4.07 -16.72
C ILE A 148 -11.39 5.19 -17.63
N GLY A 149 -10.68 6.31 -17.73
CA GLY A 149 -11.06 7.41 -18.60
C GLY A 149 -11.16 7.00 -20.07
N GLN A 150 -10.20 6.22 -20.56
CA GLN A 150 -10.16 5.77 -21.95
C GLN A 150 -11.16 4.66 -22.26
N GLU A 151 -11.38 3.70 -21.36
CA GLU A 151 -12.20 2.52 -21.61
C GLU A 151 -13.67 2.68 -21.19
N VAL A 152 -13.95 3.54 -20.21
CA VAL A 152 -15.29 3.75 -19.66
C VAL A 152 -15.80 5.12 -20.06
N SER A 153 -15.13 6.20 -19.63
CA SER A 153 -15.64 7.56 -19.84
C SER A 153 -15.82 7.94 -21.31
N SER A 154 -15.02 7.39 -22.21
CA SER A 154 -15.14 7.64 -23.65
C SER A 154 -16.36 6.99 -24.30
N LYS A 155 -16.93 5.95 -23.67
CA LYS A 155 -18.06 5.17 -24.17
C LYS A 155 -19.39 5.61 -23.56
N ILE A 156 -19.36 6.47 -22.54
CA ILE A 156 -20.57 7.01 -21.91
C ILE A 156 -21.10 8.14 -22.79
N ASN A 157 -22.36 8.03 -23.21
CA ASN A 157 -23.10 9.10 -23.87
C ASN A 157 -24.30 9.45 -22.99
N VAL A 158 -24.31 10.66 -22.41
CA VAL A 158 -25.42 11.14 -21.57
C VAL A 158 -26.33 12.01 -22.44
N PRO A 159 -27.56 11.56 -22.75
CA PRO A 159 -28.48 12.35 -23.55
C PRO A 159 -28.97 13.57 -22.79
N ARG A 160 -29.19 14.68 -23.52
CA ARG A 160 -29.64 15.96 -22.95
C ARG A 160 -30.92 15.83 -22.12
N ALA A 161 -31.84 14.96 -22.52
CA ALA A 161 -33.09 14.71 -21.79
C ALA A 161 -32.86 14.16 -20.38
N GLU A 162 -31.84 13.33 -20.17
CA GLU A 162 -31.48 12.85 -18.82
C GLU A 162 -30.89 13.97 -17.96
N VAL A 163 -30.13 14.89 -18.57
CA VAL A 163 -29.58 16.06 -17.88
C VAL A 163 -30.69 17.04 -17.46
N GLU A 164 -31.64 17.32 -18.35
CA GLU A 164 -32.79 18.19 -18.07
C GLU A 164 -33.67 17.58 -16.98
N LYS A 165 -33.98 16.29 -17.08
CA LYS A 165 -34.73 15.57 -16.04
C LYS A 165 -34.04 15.63 -14.68
N TYR A 166 -32.72 15.43 -14.63
CA TYR A 166 -31.97 15.52 -13.37
C TYR A 166 -32.06 16.92 -12.73
N TYR A 167 -31.99 17.98 -13.55
CA TYR A 167 -32.11 19.38 -13.10
C TYR A 167 -33.53 19.75 -12.65
N GLU A 168 -34.56 19.11 -13.19
CA GLU A 168 -35.94 19.30 -12.74
C GLU A 168 -36.25 18.54 -11.43
N GLU A 169 -35.58 17.41 -11.20
CA GLU A 169 -35.78 16.56 -10.02
C GLU A 169 -34.95 16.99 -8.78
N HIS A 170 -33.96 17.87 -8.94
CA HIS A 170 -33.03 18.31 -7.88
C HIS A 170 -32.78 19.82 -7.90
#